data_AF-A0A955TXW4-F1
#
_entry.id   AF-A0A955TXW4-F1
#
_cell.length_a   1.000
_cell.length_b   1.000
_cell.length_c   1.000
_cell.angle_alpha   90.00
_cell.angle_beta   90.00
_cell.angle_gamma   90.00
#
_symmetry.space_group_name_H-M   'P 1'
#
loop_
_entity.id
_entity.type
_entity.pdbx_description
1 polymer ?
#
loop_
_entity_poly.entity_id
_entity_poly.type
_entity_poly.pdbx_seq_one_letter_code
_entity_poly.pdbx_strand_id
1 'polypeptide(L)'
;MRRHYEIVDDKGNGYQVLSNVLHKRERAIDTREPKDSDDNYPEMDDSSFSSGCAEICKKLANFSYSEILTRISDTHALKTLYSDSANGYEKLQLFRLLGLDVENSVIRKFINETYHIENESICQLDPVKFDTIPGYVVEECDKLMSGVQA
;
A
#
# COMPACT_ATOMS: atom_id res chain seq x y z
N MET A 1 -7.84 2.27 4.86
CA MET A 1 -7.92 3.70 5.25
C MET A 1 -7.61 4.65 4.10
N ARG A 2 -6.45 4.56 3.42
CA ARG A 2 -6.14 5.42 2.26
C ARG A 2 -7.25 5.40 1.19
N ARG A 3 -7.74 4.21 0.83
CA ARG A 3 -8.86 4.06 -0.11
C ARG A 3 -10.15 4.73 0.35
N HIS A 4 -10.43 4.76 1.66
CA HIS A 4 -11.63 5.44 2.16
C HIS A 4 -11.54 6.95 1.89
N TYR A 5 -10.37 7.54 2.10
CA TYR A 5 -10.10 8.93 1.75
C TYR A 5 -10.24 9.19 0.24
N GLU A 6 -9.78 8.27 -0.61
CA GLU A 6 -9.97 8.36 -2.08
C GLU A 6 -11.45 8.32 -2.49
N ILE A 7 -12.24 7.44 -1.86
CA ILE A 7 -13.68 7.28 -2.16
C ILE A 7 -14.49 8.52 -1.77
N VAL A 8 -14.17 9.14 -0.64
CA VAL A 8 -14.85 10.37 -0.18
C VAL A 8 -14.22 11.64 -0.75
N ASP A 9 -13.27 11.50 -1.69
CA ASP A 9 -12.48 12.57 -2.30
C ASP A 9 -11.81 13.53 -1.29
N ASP A 10 -11.40 13.00 -0.15
CA ASP A 10 -10.68 13.72 0.89
C ASP A 10 -9.19 13.43 0.79
N LYS A 11 -8.47 14.28 0.05
CA LYS A 11 -7.00 14.23 -0.09
C LYS A 11 -6.28 15.06 0.97
N GLY A 12 -6.90 15.25 2.14
CA GLY A 12 -6.39 16.01 3.28
C GLY A 12 -5.15 15.40 3.97
N ASN A 13 -4.87 15.88 5.19
CA ASN A 13 -3.63 15.56 5.90
C ASN A 13 -3.50 14.05 6.19
N GLY A 14 -4.56 13.39 6.66
CA GLY A 14 -4.55 11.94 6.89
C GLY A 14 -4.28 11.13 5.61
N TYR A 15 -4.83 11.56 4.47
CA TYR A 15 -4.54 10.94 3.17
C TYR A 15 -3.07 11.09 2.78
N GLN A 16 -2.51 12.31 2.89
CA GLN A 16 -1.12 12.57 2.56
C GLN A 16 -0.17 11.73 3.41
N VAL A 17 -0.38 11.66 4.72
CA VAL A 17 0.44 10.83 5.63
C VAL A 17 0.38 9.35 5.26
N LEU A 18 -0.81 8.80 5.01
CA LEU A 18 -0.96 7.41 4.58
C LEU A 18 -0.35 7.14 3.21
N SER A 19 -0.47 8.09 2.28
CA SER A 19 0.16 7.98 0.96
C SER A 19 1.68 7.94 1.10
N ASN A 20 2.28 8.86 1.86
CA ASN A 20 3.72 8.94 2.04
C ASN A 20 4.31 7.69 2.68
N VAL A 21 3.70 7.17 3.75
CA VAL A 21 4.20 5.96 4.41
C VAL A 21 4.12 4.76 3.48
N LEU A 22 3.02 4.58 2.73
CA LEU A 22 2.87 3.43 1.82
C LEU A 22 3.82 3.49 0.60
N HIS A 23 4.29 4.68 0.23
CA HIS A 23 5.35 4.86 -0.77
C HIS A 23 6.77 4.81 -0.16
N LYS A 24 6.89 4.42 1.11
CA LYS A 24 8.16 4.29 1.85
C LYS A 24 9.00 5.57 1.87
N ARG A 25 8.37 6.74 1.92
CA ARG A 25 9.09 8.01 1.94
C ARG A 25 9.56 8.34 3.36
N GLU A 26 10.86 8.54 3.54
CA GLU A 26 11.41 8.97 4.84
C GLU A 26 10.91 10.36 5.23
N ARG A 27 10.80 11.26 4.24
CA ARG A 27 10.23 12.59 4.40
C ARG A 27 8.89 12.65 3.67
N ALA A 28 7.84 13.00 4.40
CA ALA A 28 6.51 13.10 3.82
C ALA A 28 6.43 14.35 2.94
N ILE A 29 5.92 14.20 1.71
CA ILE A 29 5.68 15.29 0.76
C ILE A 29 4.20 15.66 0.70
N ASP A 30 3.90 16.90 0.34
CA ASP A 30 2.53 17.35 0.12
C ASP A 30 2.22 17.44 -1.38
N THR A 31 1.41 16.51 -1.88
CA THR A 31 1.03 16.50 -3.30
C THR A 31 -0.07 17.51 -3.66
N ARG A 32 -0.62 18.24 -2.68
CA ARG A 32 -1.60 19.31 -2.91
C ARG A 32 -0.94 20.62 -3.28
N GLU A 33 0.29 20.80 -2.81
CA GLU A 33 1.09 21.97 -3.08
C GLU A 33 1.73 21.89 -4.48
N PRO A 34 1.97 23.04 -5.14
CA PRO A 34 2.64 23.06 -6.43
C PRO A 34 4.06 22.52 -6.29
N LYS A 35 4.51 21.86 -7.35
CA LYS A 35 5.90 21.43 -7.44
C LYS A 35 6.85 22.62 -7.53
N ASP A 36 8.06 22.42 -7.03
CA ASP A 36 9.15 23.38 -7.15
C ASP A 36 9.72 23.46 -8.59
N SER A 37 10.75 24.27 -8.77
CA SER A 37 11.44 24.44 -10.06
C SER A 37 12.10 23.16 -10.58
N ASP A 38 12.31 22.17 -9.70
CA ASP A 38 12.95 20.89 -10.02
C ASP A 38 11.90 19.75 -10.18
N ASP A 39 10.62 20.10 -10.35
CA ASP A 39 9.49 19.17 -10.51
C ASP A 39 9.24 18.24 -9.29
N ASN A 40 9.70 18.65 -8.10
CA ASN A 40 9.49 17.94 -6.84
C ASN A 40 8.37 18.57 -6.01
N TYR A 41 7.62 17.74 -5.29
CA TYR A 41 6.66 18.22 -4.30
C TYR A 41 7.38 18.67 -3.02
N PRO A 42 6.91 19.75 -2.37
CA PRO A 42 7.50 20.19 -1.11
C PRO A 42 7.23 19.18 0.01
N GLU A 43 8.07 19.21 1.04
CA GLU A 43 7.83 18.46 2.27
C GLU A 43 6.56 18.97 2.98
N MET A 44 5.83 18.07 3.63
CA MET A 44 4.70 18.44 4.47
C MET A 44 5.20 19.27 5.65
N ASP A 45 4.49 20.33 6.00
CA ASP A 45 4.77 21.07 7.22
C ASP A 45 4.44 20.24 8.47
N ASP A 46 5.14 20.51 9.57
CA ASP A 46 5.00 19.76 10.83
C ASP A 46 3.57 19.77 11.39
N SER A 47 2.83 20.86 11.17
CA SER A 47 1.47 21.00 11.69
C SER A 47 0.48 20.13 10.89
N SER A 48 0.59 20.12 9.57
CA SER A 48 -0.19 19.26 8.68
C SER A 48 0.14 17.79 8.90
N PHE A 49 1.43 17.45 9.02
CA PHE A 49 1.86 16.08 9.31
C PHE A 49 1.32 15.58 10.64
N SER A 50 1.45 16.39 11.71
CA SER A 50 0.93 16.07 13.05
C SER A 50 -0.60 15.92 13.05
N SER A 51 -1.31 16.82 12.35
CA SER A 51 -2.77 16.72 12.19
C SER A 51 -3.16 15.42 11.47
N GLY A 52 -2.47 15.07 10.39
CA GLY A 52 -2.72 13.84 9.63
C GLY A 52 -2.50 12.60 10.48
N CYS A 53 -1.42 12.55 11.26
CA CYS A 53 -1.17 11.47 12.21
C CYS A 53 -2.29 11.38 13.28
N ALA A 54 -2.73 12.52 13.83
CA ALA A 54 -3.81 12.56 14.81
C ALA A 54 -5.15 12.09 14.23
N GLU A 55 -5.47 12.43 12.97
CA GLU A 55 -6.64 11.93 12.25
C GLU A 55 -6.60 10.41 12.09
N ILE A 56 -5.45 9.87 11.70
CA ILE A 56 -5.24 8.43 11.55
C ILE A 56 -5.39 7.73 12.90
N CYS A 57 -4.84 8.29 13.97
CA CYS A 57 -4.95 7.76 15.34
C CYS A 57 -6.39 7.60 15.83
N LYS A 58 -7.34 8.41 15.33
CA LYS A 58 -8.77 8.27 15.67
C LYS A 58 -9.37 6.96 15.15
N LYS A 59 -8.81 6.39 14.09
CA LYS A 59 -9.28 5.16 13.42
C LYS A 59 -8.37 3.96 13.66
N LEU A 60 -7.07 4.20 13.84
CA LEU A 60 -6.04 3.20 14.12
C LEU A 60 -5.24 3.66 15.34
N ALA A 61 -5.62 3.15 16.52
CA ALA A 61 -4.92 3.48 17.75
C ALA A 61 -3.43 3.12 17.64
N ASN A 62 -2.58 3.95 18.27
CA ASN A 62 -1.12 3.79 18.28
C ASN A 62 -0.47 3.83 16.89
N PHE A 63 -1.05 4.56 15.94
CA PHE A 63 -0.38 4.81 14.67
C PHE A 63 0.92 5.61 14.90
N SER A 64 2.02 5.08 14.36
CA SER A 64 3.33 5.74 14.33
C SER A 64 3.90 5.63 12.93
N TYR A 65 4.14 6.79 12.30
CA TYR A 65 4.66 6.86 10.94
C TYR A 65 6.03 6.17 10.82
N SER A 66 6.93 6.46 11.76
CA SER A 66 8.29 5.92 11.76
C SER A 66 8.31 4.42 11.98
N GLU A 67 7.53 3.90 12.93
CA GLU A 67 7.46 2.45 13.19
C GLU A 67 6.92 1.69 11.98
N ILE A 68 5.85 2.20 11.37
CA ILE A 68 5.27 1.57 10.17
C ILE A 68 6.27 1.64 9.03
N LEU A 69 6.92 2.79 8.82
CA LEU A 69 7.95 2.96 7.79
C LEU A 69 9.09 1.96 7.97
N THR A 70 9.61 1.80 9.19
CA THR A 70 10.64 0.80 9.50
C THR A 70 10.15 -0.61 9.16
N ARG A 71 8.92 -0.95 9.55
CA ARG A 71 8.36 -2.30 9.34
C ARG A 71 8.13 -2.64 7.86
N ILE A 72 7.65 -1.70 7.05
CA ILE A 72 7.42 -1.92 5.60
C ILE A 72 8.70 -1.76 4.76
N SER A 73 9.75 -1.19 5.35
CA SER A 73 11.07 -1.09 4.70
C SER A 73 11.92 -2.33 4.96
N ASP A 74 11.60 -3.12 6.00
CA ASP A 74 12.21 -4.42 6.24
C ASP A 74 11.68 -5.48 5.27
N THR A 75 12.39 -5.61 4.14
CA THR A 75 12.10 -6.61 3.11
C THR A 75 12.13 -8.04 3.65
N HIS A 76 13.00 -8.36 4.61
CA HIS A 76 13.06 -9.72 5.16
C HIS A 76 11.81 -10.01 6.00
N ALA A 77 11.44 -9.09 6.89
CA ALA A 77 10.21 -9.22 7.68
C ALA A 77 8.96 -9.31 6.78
N LEU A 78 8.90 -8.53 5.69
CA LEU A 78 7.81 -8.61 4.73
C LEU A 78 7.74 -9.96 4.00
N LYS A 79 8.89 -10.56 3.64
CA LYS A 79 8.94 -11.89 3.02
C LYS A 79 8.50 -12.99 3.98
N THR A 80 8.88 -12.89 5.25
CA THR A 80 8.42 -13.80 6.30
C THR A 80 6.91 -13.69 6.49
N LEU A 81 6.40 -12.46 6.61
CA LEU A 81 4.96 -12.21 6.73
C LEU A 81 4.18 -12.73 5.52
N TYR A 82 4.72 -12.60 4.30
CA TYR A 82 4.13 -13.17 3.09
C TYR A 82 4.01 -14.69 3.17
N SER A 83 5.06 -15.36 3.66
CA SER A 83 5.09 -16.82 3.81
C SER A 83 4.10 -17.32 4.86
N ASP A 84 3.89 -16.51 5.92
CA ASP A 84 2.97 -16.82 7.02
C ASP A 84 1.49 -16.48 6.70
N SER A 85 1.23 -15.67 5.66
CA SER A 85 -0.13 -15.31 5.24
C SER A 85 -0.88 -16.49 4.61
N ALA A 86 -2.07 -16.77 5.14
CA ALA A 86 -2.94 -17.85 4.68
C ALA A 86 -3.91 -17.43 3.55
N ASN A 87 -4.05 -16.13 3.30
CA ASN A 87 -5.01 -15.55 2.36
C ASN A 87 -4.30 -14.95 1.13
N GLY A 88 -4.79 -15.27 -0.07
CA GLY A 88 -4.28 -14.73 -1.33
C GLY A 88 -4.34 -13.20 -1.39
N TYR A 89 -5.36 -12.58 -0.78
CA TYR A 89 -5.44 -11.12 -0.71
C TYR A 89 -4.29 -10.50 0.09
N GLU A 90 -3.97 -11.05 1.27
CA GLU A 90 -2.86 -10.57 2.10
C GLU A 90 -1.52 -10.75 1.41
N LYS A 91 -1.31 -11.94 0.82
CA LYS A 91 -0.15 -12.24 0.00
C LYS A 91 0.03 -11.19 -1.10
N LEU A 92 -1.04 -10.85 -1.83
CA LEU A 92 -1.00 -9.85 -2.89
C LEU A 92 -0.63 -8.45 -2.37
N GLN A 93 -1.17 -8.03 -1.21
CA GLN A 93 -0.81 -6.74 -0.61
C GLN A 93 0.66 -6.68 -0.18
N LEU A 94 1.18 -7.77 0.40
CA LEU A 94 2.58 -7.88 0.82
C LEU A 94 3.52 -7.93 -0.38
N PHE A 95 3.16 -8.71 -1.40
CA PHE A 95 3.90 -8.78 -2.67
C PHE A 95 4.05 -7.39 -3.30
N ARG A 96 2.98 -6.59 -3.28
CA ARG A 96 3.01 -5.21 -3.77
C ARG A 96 3.93 -4.32 -2.94
N LEU A 97 3.90 -4.43 -1.61
CA LEU A 97 4.80 -3.68 -0.74
C LEU A 97 6.28 -4.04 -0.98
N LEU A 98 6.56 -5.26 -1.42
CA LEU A 98 7.90 -5.68 -1.80
C LEU A 98 8.37 -5.06 -3.13
N GLY A 99 7.45 -4.63 -3.99
CA GLY A 99 7.77 -3.92 -5.24
C GLY A 99 8.60 -4.76 -6.22
N LEU A 100 8.42 -6.07 -6.20
CA LEU A 100 9.15 -6.99 -7.08
C LEU A 100 8.74 -6.78 -8.54
N ASP A 101 9.70 -6.87 -9.45
CA ASP A 101 9.41 -6.82 -10.88
C ASP A 101 8.74 -8.14 -11.32
N VAL A 102 7.66 -8.01 -12.08
CA VAL A 102 6.86 -9.12 -12.56
C VAL A 102 6.96 -9.12 -14.08
N GLU A 103 7.69 -10.08 -14.63
CA GLU A 103 7.87 -10.20 -16.07
C GLU A 103 6.55 -10.47 -16.80
N ASN A 104 5.72 -11.34 -16.21
CA ASN A 104 4.42 -11.71 -16.75
C ASN A 104 3.46 -10.50 -16.75
N SER A 105 3.17 -10.00 -17.95
CA SER A 105 2.32 -8.81 -18.16
C SER A 105 0.88 -9.01 -17.68
N VAL A 106 0.36 -10.24 -17.70
CA VAL A 106 -0.98 -10.57 -17.20
C VAL A 106 -1.02 -10.47 -15.68
N ILE A 107 -0.03 -11.04 -15.00
CA ILE A 107 0.07 -10.98 -13.53
C ILE A 107 0.34 -9.54 -13.07
N ARG A 108 1.26 -8.85 -13.74
CA ARG A 108 1.54 -7.43 -13.48
C ARG A 108 0.28 -6.58 -13.66
N LYS A 109 -0.46 -6.80 -14.74
CA LYS A 109 -1.74 -6.12 -14.96
C LYS A 109 -2.74 -6.49 -13.87
N PHE A 110 -2.85 -7.76 -13.48
CA PHE A 110 -3.77 -8.18 -12.40
C PHE A 110 -3.43 -7.50 -11.07
N ILE A 111 -2.16 -7.45 -10.67
CA ILE A 111 -1.71 -6.77 -9.45
C ILE A 111 -2.06 -5.28 -9.50
N ASN A 112 -1.84 -4.63 -10.65
CA ASN A 112 -2.14 -3.21 -10.85
C ASN A 112 -3.65 -2.93 -10.96
N GLU A 113 -4.44 -3.79 -11.60
CA GLU A 113 -5.88 -3.61 -11.78
C GLU A 113 -6.67 -4.00 -10.53
N THR A 114 -6.18 -4.95 -9.72
CA THR A 114 -6.70 -5.22 -8.37
C THR A 114 -6.66 -3.96 -7.49
N TYR A 115 -5.83 -2.97 -7.87
CA TYR A 115 -5.79 -1.63 -7.28
C TYR A 115 -6.77 -0.64 -7.94
N HIS A 116 -7.04 -0.75 -9.24
CA HIS A 116 -7.95 0.13 -10.01
C HIS A 116 -9.40 -0.35 -10.03
N ILE A 117 -9.85 -1.00 -8.96
CA ILE A 117 -11.25 -1.42 -8.82
C ILE A 117 -12.10 -0.19 -8.49
N GLU A 118 -12.37 0.65 -9.50
CA GLU A 118 -13.11 1.90 -9.36
C GLU A 118 -14.60 1.68 -9.05
N ASN A 119 -15.15 0.45 -9.19
CA ASN A 119 -16.55 0.16 -8.85
C ASN A 119 -16.81 -1.20 -8.15
N GLU A 120 -15.94 -2.19 -8.30
CA GLU A 120 -16.26 -3.57 -7.87
C GLU A 120 -16.08 -3.81 -6.36
N SER A 121 -15.17 -3.11 -5.66
CA SER A 121 -14.95 -3.34 -4.22
C SER A 121 -15.94 -2.65 -3.29
N ILE A 122 -16.84 -1.81 -3.81
CA ILE A 122 -17.99 -1.32 -3.04
C ILE A 122 -18.97 -2.48 -2.79
N CYS A 123 -19.02 -3.45 -3.71
CA CYS A 123 -19.91 -4.61 -3.69
C CYS A 123 -19.19 -5.94 -3.44
N GLN A 124 -17.86 -5.94 -3.21
CA GLN A 124 -17.12 -7.15 -2.88
C GLN A 124 -17.30 -7.52 -1.41
N LEU A 125 -17.32 -8.82 -1.16
CA LEU A 125 -17.24 -9.37 0.19
C LEU A 125 -15.91 -8.97 0.84
N ASP A 126 -15.89 -8.96 2.16
CA ASP A 126 -14.69 -8.70 2.96
C ASP A 126 -13.54 -9.63 2.50
N PRO A 127 -12.46 -9.11 1.87
CA PRO A 127 -11.43 -9.93 1.26
C PRO A 127 -10.56 -10.66 2.30
N VAL A 128 -10.64 -10.26 3.58
CA VAL A 128 -10.03 -11.01 4.68
C VAL A 128 -10.84 -12.28 4.97
N LYS A 129 -12.16 -12.25 4.73
CA LYS A 129 -13.06 -13.38 4.96
C LYS A 129 -13.30 -14.23 3.73
N PHE A 130 -13.26 -13.62 2.55
CA PHE A 130 -13.59 -14.27 1.28
C PHE A 130 -12.46 -13.99 0.30
N ASP A 131 -11.54 -14.94 0.18
CA ASP A 131 -10.44 -14.86 -0.77
C ASP A 131 -10.98 -14.99 -2.20
N THR A 132 -10.98 -13.87 -2.92
CA THR A 132 -11.40 -13.79 -4.32
C THR A 132 -10.21 -13.81 -5.27
N ILE A 133 -8.98 -13.96 -4.78
CA ILE A 133 -7.79 -13.96 -5.61
C ILE A 133 -7.70 -15.30 -6.34
N PRO A 134 -7.59 -15.32 -7.69
CA PRO A 134 -7.45 -16.57 -8.42
C PRO A 134 -6.18 -17.34 -8.00
N GLY A 135 -6.29 -18.66 -7.81
CA GLY A 135 -5.17 -19.48 -7.35
C GLY A 135 -3.91 -19.36 -8.21
N TYR A 136 -4.05 -19.26 -9.53
CA TYR A 136 -2.90 -19.10 -10.44
C TYR A 136 -2.12 -17.79 -10.18
N VAL A 137 -2.77 -16.72 -9.70
CA VAL A 137 -2.09 -15.46 -9.36
C VAL A 137 -1.23 -15.66 -8.11
N VAL A 138 -1.76 -16.36 -7.11
CA VAL A 138 -1.03 -16.67 -5.87
C VAL A 138 0.17 -17.58 -6.17
N GLU A 139 -0.02 -18.60 -7.01
CA GLU A 139 1.06 -19.51 -7.43
C GLU A 139 2.21 -18.77 -8.13
N GLU A 140 1.90 -17.83 -9.03
CA GLU A 140 2.93 -17.02 -9.69
C GLU A 140 3.67 -16.10 -8.70
N CYS A 141 2.95 -15.49 -7.76
CA CYS A 141 3.58 -14.70 -6.70
C CYS A 141 4.49 -15.59 -5.81
N ASP A 142 4.04 -16.79 -5.45
CA ASP A 142 4.80 -17.74 -4.64
C ASP A 142 6.09 -18.20 -5.36
N LYS A 143 6.03 -18.45 -6.68
CA LYS A 143 7.23 -18.75 -7.49
C LYS A 143 8.25 -17.61 -7.44
N LEU A 144 7.80 -16.38 -7.69
CA LEU A 144 8.66 -15.20 -7.64
C LEU A 144 9.29 -15.00 -6.24
N MET A 145 8.54 -15.32 -5.18
CA MET A 145 9.00 -15.21 -3.80
C MET A 145 10.03 -16.28 -3.41
N SER A 146 9.89 -17.49 -3.95
CA SER A 146 10.84 -18.60 -3.75
C SER A 146 12.15 -18.47 -4.55
N GLY A 147 12.24 -17.51 -5.48
CA GLY A 147 13.40 -17.36 -6.37
C GLY A 147 13.54 -18.44 -7.43
N VAL A 148 12.48 -19.22 -7.68
CA VAL A 148 12.43 -20.19 -8.78
C VAL A 148 12.04 -19.43 -10.05
N GLN A 149 13.03 -18.81 -10.68
CA GLN A 149 12.91 -18.43 -12.09
C GLN A 149 12.89 -19.72 -12.91
N ALA A 150 11.85 -19.90 -13.73
CA ALA A 150 11.81 -20.92 -14.77
C ALA A 150 12.69 -20.50 -15.95
#